data_AF-A0A7V3T7J2-F1
#
_entry.id   AF-A0A7V3T7J2-F1
#
_cell.length_a   1.000
_cell.length_b   1.000
_cell.length_c   1.000
_cell.angle_alpha   90.00
_cell.angle_beta   90.00
_cell.angle_gamma   90.00
#
_symmetry.space_group_name_H-M   'P 1'
#
loop_
_entity.id
_entity.type
_entity.pdbx_description
1 polymer ?
#
loop_
_entity_poly.entity_id
_entity_poly.type
_entity_poly.pdbx_seq_one_letter_code
_entity_poly.pdbx_strand_id
1 'polypeptide(L)'
;DRWIVYGKIDGKQLFTAKELTVEPGVKCTIKDNGAYGLICVQGTGKINGQPLNSPKLIRFTELTEDEYFCSEDGAKAGVTFENTSETEPLVCLRYFGPDVNPDAPELGAYRKVKKG
;
A
#
# COMPACT_ATOMS: atom_id res chain seq x y z
N ASP A 1 4.96 0.46 -7.43
CA ASP A 1 5.16 0.15 -6.01
C ASP A 1 6.40 0.90 -5.52
N ARG A 2 6.21 1.88 -4.63
CA ARG A 2 7.27 2.81 -4.19
C ARG A 2 7.46 2.72 -2.69
N TRP A 3 8.69 2.77 -2.22
CA TRP A 3 8.98 2.82 -0.78
C TRP A 3 8.63 4.17 -0.17
N ILE A 4 7.99 4.12 1.00
CA ILE A 4 7.88 5.24 1.93
C ILE A 4 8.82 4.94 3.09
N VAL A 5 9.86 5.76 3.20
CA VAL A 5 10.96 5.54 4.14
C VAL A 5 10.85 6.48 5.33
N TYR A 6 10.51 5.93 6.49
CA TYR A 6 10.46 6.68 7.75
C TYR A 6 11.82 6.77 8.46
N GLY A 7 12.78 5.92 8.06
CA GLY A 7 14.09 5.82 8.72
C GLY A 7 14.08 4.79 9.86
N LYS A 8 15.11 4.87 10.72
CA LYS A 8 15.30 3.97 11.87
C LYS A 8 14.99 4.73 13.16
N ILE A 9 14.34 4.06 14.11
CA ILE A 9 14.10 4.54 15.48
C ILE A 9 15.05 3.75 16.38
N ASP A 10 15.93 4.45 17.10
CA ASP A 10 16.98 3.85 17.93
C ASP A 10 17.80 2.76 17.19
N GLY A 11 18.09 3.03 15.90
CA GLY A 11 18.85 2.12 15.03
C GLY A 11 18.04 0.95 14.46
N LYS A 12 16.75 0.82 14.77
CA LYS A 12 15.87 -0.26 14.32
C LYS A 12 14.83 0.20 13.31
N GLN A 13 14.48 -0.68 12.38
CA GLN A 13 13.41 -0.47 11.41
C GLN A 13 12.10 -1.03 11.96
N LEU A 14 11.40 -0.22 12.75
CA LEU A 14 10.19 -0.66 13.45
C LEU A 14 8.95 -0.73 12.55
N PHE A 15 8.95 0.01 11.45
CA PHE A 15 7.87 -0.01 10.48
C PHE A 15 8.38 0.44 9.10
N THR A 16 7.70 -0.05 8.07
CA THR A 16 7.94 0.35 6.69
C THR A 16 6.61 0.56 6.00
N ALA A 17 6.61 1.32 4.90
CA ALA A 17 5.43 1.39 4.07
C ALA A 17 5.78 1.43 2.58
N LYS A 18 4.79 1.07 1.77
CA LYS A 18 4.84 1.19 0.32
C LYS A 18 3.59 1.87 -0.22
N GLU A 19 3.76 2.71 -1.21
CA GLU A 19 2.69 3.29 -2.03
C GLU A 19 2.53 2.45 -3.30
N LEU A 20 1.32 1.95 -3.51
CA LEU A 20 0.89 1.36 -4.76
C LEU A 20 0.02 2.37 -5.51
N THR A 21 0.36 2.62 -6.77
CA THR A 21 -0.49 3.35 -7.72
C THR A 21 -0.85 2.40 -8.86
N VAL A 22 -2.14 2.24 -9.12
CA VAL A 22 -2.67 1.46 -10.24
C VAL A 22 -3.42 2.40 -11.17
N GLU A 23 -2.98 2.49 -12.42
CA GLU A 23 -3.58 3.37 -13.43
C GLU A 23 -5.02 2.93 -13.79
N PRO A 24 -5.85 3.85 -14.34
CA PRO A 24 -7.23 3.55 -14.74
C PRO A 24 -7.36 2.28 -15.58
N GLY A 25 -8.33 1.42 -15.23
CA GLY A 25 -8.60 0.16 -15.93
C GLY A 25 -7.52 -0.93 -15.79
N VAL A 26 -6.47 -0.70 -14.99
CA VAL A 26 -5.37 -1.66 -14.82
C VAL A 26 -5.62 -2.59 -13.64
N LYS A 27 -5.08 -3.82 -13.76
CA LYS A 27 -5.08 -4.85 -12.73
C LYS A 27 -3.66 -5.35 -12.49
N CYS A 28 -3.28 -5.52 -11.23
CA CYS A 28 -1.99 -6.09 -10.85
C CYS A 28 -2.12 -6.97 -9.60
N THR A 29 -1.18 -7.90 -9.41
CA THR A 29 -1.08 -8.71 -8.20
C THR A 29 0.26 -8.42 -7.54
N ILE A 30 0.24 -8.07 -6.26
CA ILE A 30 1.43 -7.79 -5.47
C ILE A 30 1.60 -8.86 -4.41
N LYS A 31 2.84 -9.34 -4.24
CA LYS A 31 3.24 -10.20 -3.12
C LYS A 31 4.10 -9.40 -2.16
N ASP A 32 3.90 -9.59 -0.87
CA ASP A 32 4.72 -9.00 0.18
C ASP A 32 5.20 -10.05 1.16
N ASN A 33 6.22 -9.68 1.93
CA ASN A 33 6.94 -10.59 2.81
C ASN A 33 6.19 -10.90 4.11
N GLY A 34 5.18 -10.11 4.47
CA GLY A 34 4.48 -10.22 5.75
C GLY A 34 3.16 -9.46 5.77
N ALA A 35 2.44 -9.62 6.88
CA ALA A 35 1.15 -8.97 7.10
C ALA A 35 1.25 -7.44 7.03
N TYR A 36 0.17 -6.79 6.61
CA TYR A 36 0.12 -5.33 6.52
C TYR A 36 -1.28 -4.76 6.74
N GLY A 37 -1.32 -3.53 7.25
CA GLY A 37 -2.50 -2.67 7.16
C GLY A 37 -2.47 -1.88 5.85
N LEU A 38 -3.63 -1.68 5.24
CA LEU A 38 -3.78 -0.93 3.99
C LEU A 38 -4.78 0.20 4.17
N ILE A 39 -4.49 1.36 3.57
CA ILE A 39 -5.40 2.49 3.44
C ILE A 39 -5.47 2.89 1.96
N CYS A 40 -6.68 3.02 1.41
CA CYS A 40 -6.95 3.61 0.11
C CYS A 40 -7.06 5.13 0.27
N VAL A 41 -6.19 5.87 -0.41
CA VAL A 41 -6.09 7.33 -0.27
C VAL A 41 -6.56 8.10 -1.51
N GLN A 42 -6.79 7.38 -2.62
CA GLN A 42 -7.34 7.95 -3.85
C GLN A 42 -7.97 6.86 -4.72
N GLY A 43 -9.06 7.19 -5.39
CA GLY A 43 -9.67 6.37 -6.42
C GLY A 43 -10.58 5.27 -5.88
N THR A 44 -11.03 4.44 -6.81
CA THR A 44 -11.98 3.34 -6.58
C THR A 44 -11.60 2.11 -7.40
N GLY A 45 -11.89 0.93 -6.86
CA GLY A 45 -11.44 -0.32 -7.42
C GLY A 45 -11.87 -1.52 -6.60
N LYS A 46 -11.08 -2.59 -6.73
CA LYS A 46 -11.24 -3.83 -5.97
C LYS A 46 -9.92 -4.34 -5.43
N ILE A 47 -10.00 -5.02 -4.29
CA ILE A 47 -8.92 -5.78 -3.64
C ILE A 47 -9.37 -7.23 -3.49
N ASN A 48 -8.73 -8.16 -4.20
CA ASN A 48 -9.17 -9.57 -4.29
C ASN A 48 -10.68 -9.73 -4.59
N GLY A 49 -11.24 -8.82 -5.39
CA GLY A 49 -12.66 -8.81 -5.75
C GLY A 49 -13.58 -8.09 -4.76
N GLN A 50 -13.09 -7.70 -3.57
CA GLN A 50 -13.83 -6.88 -2.61
C GLN A 50 -13.75 -5.40 -3.00
N PRO A 51 -14.79 -4.59 -2.75
CA PRO A 51 -14.77 -3.16 -3.06
C PRO A 51 -13.63 -2.41 -2.34
N LEU A 52 -12.96 -1.49 -3.02
CA LEU A 52 -11.91 -0.66 -2.44
C LEU A 52 -12.11 0.78 -2.92
N ASN A 53 -12.25 1.73 -2.00
CA ASN A 53 -12.60 3.10 -2.37
C ASN A 53 -12.10 4.09 -1.32
N SER A 54 -11.56 5.22 -1.77
CA SER A 54 -11.28 6.38 -0.91
C SER A 54 -12.54 7.25 -0.76
N PRO A 55 -13.27 7.21 0.36
CA PRO A 55 -14.53 7.93 0.51
C PRO A 55 -14.33 9.46 0.48
N LYS A 56 -15.23 10.16 -0.20
CA LYS A 56 -15.23 11.64 -0.28
C LYS A 56 -15.87 12.30 0.96
N LEU A 57 -16.71 11.55 1.67
CA LEU A 57 -17.39 11.98 2.89
C LEU A 57 -17.62 10.75 3.75
N ILE A 58 -17.32 10.83 5.05
CA ILE A 58 -17.55 9.76 6.02
C ILE A 58 -18.51 10.29 7.08
N ARG A 59 -19.63 9.61 7.31
CA ARG A 59 -20.55 9.92 8.42
C ARG A 59 -20.28 9.02 9.63
N PHE A 60 -20.67 9.50 10.81
CA PHE A 60 -20.60 8.69 12.02
C PHE A 60 -21.41 7.39 11.83
N THR A 61 -20.82 6.23 12.15
CA THR A 61 -21.34 4.85 11.95
C THR A 61 -21.34 4.30 10.53
N GLU A 62 -20.90 5.06 9.53
CA GLU A 62 -20.81 4.57 8.15
C GLU A 62 -19.60 3.65 8.01
N LEU A 63 -19.82 2.47 7.42
CA LEU A 63 -18.73 1.57 7.04
C LEU A 63 -18.06 2.12 5.78
N THR A 64 -16.74 2.16 5.79
CA THR A 64 -15.92 2.58 4.67
C THR A 64 -15.19 1.39 4.07
N GLU A 65 -14.87 1.50 2.78
CA GLU A 65 -14.18 0.47 2.00
C GLU A 65 -12.73 0.92 1.70
N ASP A 66 -12.16 1.76 2.54
CA ASP A 66 -10.82 2.34 2.40
C ASP A 66 -9.75 1.57 3.17
N GLU A 67 -10.11 0.80 4.19
CA GLU A 67 -9.15 0.10 5.05
C GLU A 67 -9.25 -1.43 4.95
N TYR A 68 -8.09 -2.08 4.89
CA TYR A 68 -7.98 -3.53 4.86
C TYR A 68 -6.81 -4.03 5.70
N PHE A 69 -6.97 -5.19 6.33
CA PHE A 69 -5.87 -5.96 6.89
C PHE A 69 -5.56 -7.16 6.00
N CYS A 70 -4.29 -7.31 5.61
CA CYS A 70 -3.81 -8.49 4.90
C CYS A 70 -2.99 -9.36 5.86
N SER A 71 -3.42 -10.61 6.05
CA SER A 71 -2.64 -11.59 6.81
C SER A 71 -1.34 -11.94 6.09
N GLU A 72 -0.36 -12.46 6.82
CA GLU A 72 0.93 -12.86 6.25
C GLU A 72 0.77 -13.89 5.11
N ASP A 73 -0.06 -14.92 5.31
CA ASP A 73 -0.33 -15.92 4.27
C ASP A 73 -0.98 -15.30 3.04
N GLY A 74 -1.91 -14.35 3.22
CA GLY A 74 -2.54 -13.61 2.14
C GLY A 74 -1.55 -12.75 1.36
N ALA A 75 -0.66 -12.06 2.07
CA ALA A 75 0.38 -11.22 1.48
C ALA A 75 1.39 -12.05 0.66
N LYS A 76 1.77 -13.23 1.17
CA LYS A 76 2.67 -14.17 0.50
C LYS A 76 2.03 -14.85 -0.72
N ALA A 77 0.74 -15.18 -0.62
CA ALA A 77 -0.04 -15.71 -1.74
C ALA A 77 -0.18 -14.66 -2.86
N GLY A 78 -0.37 -13.41 -2.46
CA GLY A 78 -0.47 -12.25 -3.33
C GLY A 78 -1.88 -11.65 -3.32
N VAL A 79 -1.93 -10.32 -3.35
CA VAL A 79 -3.16 -9.54 -3.35
C VAL A 79 -3.32 -8.84 -4.70
N THR A 80 -4.50 -9.01 -5.28
CA THR A 80 -4.84 -8.45 -6.58
C THR A 80 -5.59 -7.14 -6.41
N PHE A 81 -5.06 -6.08 -7.01
CA PHE A 81 -5.65 -4.75 -7.08
C PHE A 81 -6.17 -4.52 -8.49
N GLU A 82 -7.40 -4.02 -8.60
CA GLU A 82 -8.05 -3.69 -9.87
C GLU A 82 -8.57 -2.26 -9.76
N ASN A 83 -8.05 -1.35 -10.57
CA ASN A 83 -8.60 -0.01 -10.67
C ASN A 83 -9.79 -0.03 -11.63
N THR A 84 -10.99 0.20 -11.10
CA THR A 84 -12.23 0.20 -11.89
C THR A 84 -12.61 1.58 -12.40
N SER A 85 -11.84 2.62 -12.07
CA SER A 85 -12.05 3.95 -12.60
C SER A 85 -11.59 4.07 -14.06
N GLU A 86 -12.29 4.90 -14.82
CA GLU A 86 -11.93 5.28 -16.19
C GLU A 86 -10.91 6.42 -16.24
N THR A 87 -10.76 7.19 -15.16
CA THR A 87 -10.05 8.49 -15.22
C THR A 87 -9.11 8.78 -14.05
N GLU A 88 -9.31 8.17 -12.89
CA GLU A 88 -8.48 8.40 -11.70
C GLU A 88 -7.63 7.18 -11.34
N PRO A 89 -6.39 7.38 -10.86
CA PRO A 89 -5.59 6.29 -10.34
C PRO A 89 -6.15 5.79 -9.01
N LEU A 90 -5.97 4.50 -8.75
CA LEU A 90 -6.19 3.88 -7.45
C LEU A 90 -4.85 3.93 -6.68
N VAL A 91 -4.83 4.63 -5.55
CA VAL A 91 -3.63 4.81 -4.72
C VAL A 91 -3.86 4.22 -3.35
N CYS A 92 -2.97 3.32 -2.94
CA CYS A 92 -3.03 2.66 -1.64
C CYS A 92 -1.69 2.72 -0.91
N LEU A 93 -1.77 2.89 0.40
CA LEU A 93 -0.63 2.81 1.31
C LEU A 93 -0.68 1.49 2.05
N ARG A 94 0.43 0.75 2.06
CA ARG A 94 0.57 -0.52 2.79
C ARG A 94 1.63 -0.36 3.87
N TYR A 95 1.26 -0.62 5.12
CA TYR A 95 2.09 -0.45 6.31
C TYR A 95 2.44 -1.81 6.90
N PHE A 96 3.73 -2.03 7.10
CA PHE A 96 4.27 -3.29 7.59
C PHE A 96 4.91 -3.08 8.97
N GLY A 97 4.77 -4.10 9.81
CA GLY A 97 5.40 -4.13 11.13
C GLY A 97 6.93 -4.29 11.07
N PRO A 98 7.58 -4.41 12.24
CA PRO A 98 9.02 -4.61 12.35
C PRO A 98 9.49 -5.83 11.56
N ASP A 99 10.71 -5.76 11.04
CA ASP A 99 11.45 -6.87 10.44
C ASP A 99 10.83 -7.51 9.17
N VAL A 100 9.64 -7.07 8.71
CA VAL A 100 8.98 -7.58 7.49
C VAL A 100 9.80 -7.28 6.23
N ASN A 101 10.43 -6.11 6.17
CA ASN A 101 11.15 -5.61 4.99
C ASN A 101 12.58 -5.20 5.37
N PRO A 102 13.50 -6.15 5.62
CA PRO A 102 14.88 -5.86 6.00
C PRO A 102 15.70 -5.19 4.88
N ASP A 103 15.23 -5.29 3.64
CA ASP A 103 15.80 -4.70 2.43
C ASP A 103 15.26 -3.29 2.12
N ALA A 104 14.35 -2.78 2.94
CA ALA A 104 13.80 -1.45 2.73
C ALA A 104 14.91 -0.37 2.78
N PRO A 105 14.87 0.61 1.86
CA PRO A 105 15.97 1.54 1.68
C PRO A 105 16.15 2.46 2.89
N GLU A 106 17.39 2.89 3.11
CA GLU A 106 17.70 3.88 4.15
C GLU A 106 17.16 5.28 3.79
N LEU A 107 16.90 6.09 4.83
CA LEU A 107 16.45 7.46 4.64
C LEU A 107 17.47 8.24 3.80
N GLY A 108 16.99 8.85 2.70
CA GLY A 108 17.83 9.60 1.77
C GLY A 108 18.42 8.79 0.62
N ALA A 109 18.13 7.48 0.50
CA ALA A 109 18.58 6.66 -0.62
C ALA A 109 18.20 7.24 -2.00
N TYR A 110 17.04 7.92 -2.10
CA TYR A 110 16.58 8.58 -3.33
C TYR A 110 17.56 9.62 -3.89
N ARG A 111 18.44 10.21 -3.06
CA ARG A 111 19.43 11.19 -3.50
C ARG A 111 20.55 10.57 -4.33
N LYS A 112 20.81 9.27 -4.15
CA LYS A 112 21.85 8.54 -4.91
C LYS A 112 21.38 8.24 -6.34
N VAL A 113 20.07 8.11 -6.55
CA VAL A 113 19.48 7.76 -7.85
C VAL A 113 19.47 8.94 -8.83
N LYS A 114 19.43 10.20 -8.35
CA LYS A 114 19.41 11.41 -9.19
C LYS A 114 20.78 11.85 -9.75
N LYS A 115 21.87 11.13 -9.46
CA LYS A 115 23.23 11.49 -9.89
C LYS A 115 23.70 10.73 -11.16
N GLY A 116 22.79 10.09 -11.89
CA GLY A 116 23.06 9.39 -13.14
C GLY A 116 22.45 10.09 -14.34
#